data_AF-A0A2N9IA35-F1
#
_entry.id   AF-A0A2N9IA35-F1
#
_cell.length_a   1.000
_cell.length_b   1.000
_cell.length_c   1.000
_cell.angle_alpha   90.00
_cell.angle_beta   90.00
_cell.angle_gamma   90.00
#
_symmetry.space_group_name_H-M   'P 1'
#
loop_
_entity.id
_entity.type
_entity.pdbx_description
1 polymer ?
#
loop_
_entity_poly.entity_id
_entity_poly.type
_entity_poly.pdbx_seq_one_letter_code
_entity_poly.pdbx_strand_id
1 'polypeptide(L)'
;MTEPRYFCVSVLLTKSDKAPEGLLEKVTADDVNIGLGYVCVRNRIGDESYEEARVEEARLFESHPMLSKIDKSMVGVPVLAQKLVQIQATSIARNLPAIVKSINDKLNLNVAELRRMPKKMSSLSEAMTAFMQIIGLAKESLRKILVRGEFDEYPDEQNMHCTARLVEMLNHYSVELHRNVEGNPANNFLMEEIMVLEEAKGIGLPNFLPRSAFLTVLQKKVNGISSIPINFAEKVWNYVEDVVISVIMQHSDNYYQLQLSFRRAGHNLIAKMKERSVNWVMEIVEMEKLTDYTCNPEYLSEWNKLMAQEDSFMKDVLTNEERPSMVKLEGFGDIEVEKLRQYSHVLQQAFDMKMRMTAYWKIVLKRLVDCYGLAFAALWGGIERMLEESPSVAAKRQKINKSIQLLKKSKEVVAKIMDKIGTFSD
;
A
#
# COMPACT_ATOMS: atom_id res chain seq x y z
N MET A 1 42.82 -40.06 10.81
CA MET A 1 41.79 -40.01 11.87
C MET A 1 42.36 -39.18 13.00
N THR A 2 41.92 -37.94 13.15
CA THR A 2 42.30 -37.07 14.27
C THR A 2 41.53 -37.52 15.51
N GLU A 3 42.24 -38.05 16.50
CA GLU A 3 41.67 -38.39 17.81
C GLU A 3 40.98 -37.15 18.44
N PRO A 4 39.85 -37.33 19.15
CA PRO A 4 39.17 -36.24 19.83
C PRO A 4 40.09 -35.67 20.92
N ARG A 5 40.60 -34.45 20.71
CA ARG A 5 41.34 -33.71 21.74
C ARG A 5 40.37 -33.04 22.72
N TYR A 6 40.47 -33.40 23.99
CA TYR A 6 39.65 -32.83 25.06
C TYR A 6 40.27 -31.54 25.60
N PHE A 7 40.04 -30.42 24.91
CA PHE A 7 40.68 -29.13 25.21
C PHE A 7 40.28 -28.47 26.54
N CYS A 8 39.18 -28.92 27.17
CA CYS A 8 38.66 -28.30 28.40
C CYS A 8 38.34 -29.34 29.50
N VAL A 9 39.04 -30.48 29.47
CA VAL A 9 38.92 -31.56 30.46
C VAL A 9 40.21 -31.62 31.27
N SER A 10 40.10 -31.79 32.58
CA SER A 10 41.21 -32.05 33.50
C SER A 10 40.94 -33.37 34.22
N VAL A 11 41.95 -34.22 34.38
CA VAL A 11 41.77 -35.52 35.06
C VAL A 11 42.38 -35.48 36.46
N LEU A 12 41.52 -35.81 37.42
CA LEU A 12 41.86 -35.91 38.83
C LEU A 12 42.06 -37.38 39.21
N LEU A 13 43.29 -37.74 39.56
CA LEU A 13 43.64 -39.08 40.02
C LEU A 13 43.59 -39.10 41.54
N THR A 14 42.59 -39.77 42.09
CA THR A 14 42.37 -39.87 43.54
C THR A 14 42.86 -41.21 44.07
N LYS A 15 43.11 -41.29 45.39
CA LYS A 15 43.60 -42.50 46.07
C LYS A 15 44.96 -43.00 45.55
N SER A 16 45.87 -42.06 45.29
CA SER A 16 47.22 -42.32 44.79
C SER A 16 48.04 -43.26 45.71
N ASP A 17 47.58 -43.45 46.95
CA ASP A 17 48.13 -44.34 47.98
C ASP A 17 47.81 -45.84 47.76
N LYS A 18 46.73 -46.20 47.06
CA LYS A 18 46.25 -47.61 46.98
C LYS A 18 46.77 -48.41 45.80
N ALA A 19 47.15 -47.75 44.71
CA ALA A 19 47.66 -48.40 43.49
C ALA A 19 48.65 -47.47 42.76
N PRO A 20 49.88 -47.33 43.28
CA PRO A 20 50.89 -46.42 42.73
C PRO A 20 51.52 -46.92 41.41
N GLU A 21 51.34 -48.20 41.09
CA GLU A 21 51.92 -48.88 39.93
C GLU A 21 51.31 -48.37 38.60
N GLY A 22 52.16 -47.88 37.70
CA GLY A 22 51.75 -47.37 36.38
C GLY A 22 51.17 -45.94 36.36
N LEU A 23 51.04 -45.26 37.51
CA LEU A 23 50.56 -43.86 37.57
C LEU A 23 51.55 -42.88 36.95
N LEU A 24 52.85 -43.03 37.23
CA LEU A 24 53.89 -42.17 36.66
C LEU A 24 53.91 -42.27 35.13
N GLU A 25 53.76 -43.48 34.58
CA GLU A 25 53.76 -43.71 33.12
C GLU A 25 52.54 -43.06 32.47
N LYS A 26 51.33 -43.26 33.01
CA LYS A 26 50.08 -42.68 32.49
C LYS A 26 50.03 -41.14 32.57
N VAL A 27 50.62 -40.56 33.61
CA VAL A 27 50.67 -39.11 33.80
C VAL A 27 51.76 -38.45 32.94
N THR A 28 52.87 -39.15 32.68
CA THR A 28 53.99 -38.62 31.88
C THR A 28 53.78 -38.79 30.38
N ALA A 29 53.09 -39.86 29.95
CA ALA A 29 52.84 -40.15 28.54
C ALA A 29 51.65 -39.38 27.93
N ASP A 30 50.81 -38.73 28.77
CA ASP A 30 49.53 -38.10 28.37
C ASP A 30 48.70 -39.02 27.46
N ASP A 31 48.60 -40.31 27.83
CA ASP A 31 47.99 -41.38 27.02
C ASP A 31 46.54 -41.10 26.58
N VAL A 32 45.88 -40.09 27.17
CA VAL A 32 44.48 -39.72 26.90
C VAL A 32 44.35 -38.32 26.26
N ASN A 33 45.47 -37.69 25.85
CA ASN A 33 45.51 -36.40 25.13
C ASN A 33 44.65 -35.30 25.82
N ILE A 34 44.94 -35.01 27.09
CA ILE A 34 44.09 -34.15 27.93
C ILE A 34 44.62 -32.71 27.95
N GLY A 35 43.83 -31.78 27.40
CA GLY A 35 44.26 -30.39 27.18
C GLY A 35 44.56 -29.57 28.45
N LEU A 36 44.08 -29.98 29.64
CA LEU A 36 44.36 -29.31 30.92
C LEU A 36 45.26 -30.15 31.86
N GLY A 37 45.71 -31.33 31.42
CA GLY A 37 46.63 -32.21 32.13
C GLY A 37 46.03 -32.98 33.33
N TYR A 38 46.94 -33.60 34.10
CA TYR A 38 46.63 -34.48 35.23
C TYR A 38 47.04 -33.85 36.57
N VAL A 39 46.28 -34.16 37.63
CA VAL A 39 46.67 -33.87 39.01
C VAL A 39 46.40 -35.10 39.89
N CYS A 40 47.40 -35.53 40.65
CA CYS A 40 47.29 -36.65 41.59
C CYS A 40 47.08 -36.12 43.01
N VAL A 41 46.12 -36.71 43.72
CA VAL A 41 45.82 -36.35 45.11
C VAL A 41 45.68 -37.60 45.99
N ARG A 42 45.98 -37.43 47.27
CA ARG A 42 45.66 -38.41 48.33
C ARG A 42 44.35 -37.99 48.97
N ASN A 43 43.40 -38.93 49.06
CA ASN A 43 42.18 -38.68 49.83
C ASN A 43 42.44 -38.87 51.33
N ARG A 44 41.62 -38.24 52.16
CA ARG A 44 41.56 -38.49 53.61
C ARG A 44 41.34 -39.98 53.89
N ILE A 45 42.12 -40.57 54.80
CA ILE A 45 42.02 -41.98 55.20
C ILE A 45 41.66 -42.06 56.68
N GLY A 46 40.57 -42.76 57.02
CA GLY A 46 40.12 -42.84 58.42
C GLY A 46 39.63 -41.49 58.96
N ASP A 47 39.97 -41.17 60.21
CA ASP A 47 39.48 -39.97 60.92
C ASP A 47 40.43 -38.76 60.87
N GLU A 48 41.52 -38.80 60.09
CA GLU A 48 42.53 -37.72 59.92
C GLU A 48 41.91 -36.32 59.76
N SER A 49 42.41 -35.26 60.41
CA SER A 49 41.96 -33.89 60.09
C SER A 49 42.37 -33.43 58.67
N TYR A 50 41.82 -32.33 58.16
CA TYR A 50 42.20 -31.83 56.83
C TYR A 50 43.68 -31.39 56.78
N GLU A 51 44.18 -30.84 57.88
CA GLU A 51 45.56 -30.43 58.06
C GLU A 51 46.48 -31.65 58.16
N GLU A 52 46.09 -32.67 58.92
CA GLU A 52 46.81 -33.96 58.99
C GLU A 52 46.89 -34.64 57.62
N ALA A 53 45.77 -34.71 56.90
CA ALA A 53 45.72 -35.30 55.56
C ALA A 53 46.61 -34.56 54.55
N ARG A 54 46.80 -33.23 54.70
CA ARG A 54 47.71 -32.44 53.85
C ARG A 54 49.18 -32.72 54.15
N VAL A 55 49.54 -32.83 55.43
CA VAL A 55 50.92 -33.19 55.85
C VAL A 55 51.26 -34.59 55.36
N GLU A 56 50.32 -35.51 55.52
CA GLU A 56 50.45 -36.91 55.11
C GLU A 56 50.38 -37.11 53.59
N GLU A 57 49.68 -36.24 52.85
CA GLU A 57 49.76 -36.14 51.38
C GLU A 57 51.14 -35.67 50.92
N ALA A 58 51.67 -34.59 51.52
CA ALA A 58 53.01 -34.09 51.19
C ALA A 58 54.08 -35.16 51.47
N ARG A 59 53.98 -35.84 52.62
CA ARG A 59 54.89 -36.93 52.98
C ARG A 59 54.83 -38.09 51.97
N LEU A 60 53.65 -38.45 51.49
CA LEU A 60 53.48 -39.51 50.48
C LEU A 60 54.20 -39.13 49.17
N PHE A 61 53.98 -37.92 48.66
CA PHE A 61 54.59 -37.48 47.40
C PHE A 61 56.07 -37.10 47.55
N GLU A 62 56.62 -36.93 48.75
CA GLU A 62 58.06 -36.69 48.95
C GLU A 62 58.86 -37.98 49.18
N SER A 63 58.30 -38.94 49.92
CA SER A 63 59.04 -40.11 50.40
C SER A 63 58.79 -41.40 49.61
N HIS A 64 57.70 -41.48 48.83
CA HIS A 64 57.34 -42.72 48.15
C HIS A 64 58.20 -42.97 46.89
N PRO A 65 58.86 -44.14 46.74
CA PRO A 65 59.87 -44.41 45.69
C PRO A 65 59.46 -44.15 44.23
N MET A 66 58.15 -44.26 43.94
CA MET A 66 57.59 -44.06 42.60
C MET A 66 56.82 -42.75 42.44
N LEU A 67 56.22 -42.20 43.51
CA LEU A 67 55.38 -41.00 43.42
C LEU A 67 56.20 -39.72 43.62
N SER A 68 57.36 -39.80 44.29
CA SER A 68 58.32 -38.70 44.42
C SER A 68 59.01 -38.31 43.12
N LYS A 69 58.88 -39.16 42.09
CA LYS A 69 59.36 -38.90 40.73
C LYS A 69 58.35 -38.09 39.89
N ILE A 70 57.11 -37.92 40.35
CA ILE A 70 56.10 -37.09 39.67
C ILE A 70 56.43 -35.63 39.93
N ASP A 71 56.28 -34.78 38.92
CA ASP A 71 56.57 -33.35 39.02
C ASP A 71 55.72 -32.69 40.13
N LYS A 72 56.36 -31.83 40.94
CA LYS A 72 55.72 -31.14 42.07
C LYS A 72 54.55 -30.25 41.62
N SER A 73 54.49 -29.82 40.36
CA SER A 73 53.38 -29.07 39.76
C SER A 73 52.16 -29.93 39.37
N MET A 74 52.20 -31.24 39.65
CA MET A 74 51.14 -32.20 39.30
C MET A 74 50.61 -33.00 40.49
N VAL A 75 51.11 -32.73 41.70
CA VAL A 75 50.75 -33.51 42.90
C VAL A 75 50.27 -32.60 44.02
N GLY A 76 49.25 -33.08 44.73
CA GLY A 76 48.74 -32.46 45.94
C GLY A 76 47.51 -31.56 45.75
N VAL A 77 46.70 -31.49 46.80
CA VAL A 77 45.49 -30.65 46.88
C VAL A 77 45.78 -29.15 46.69
N PRO A 78 46.87 -28.55 47.21
CA PRO A 78 47.16 -27.13 46.97
C PRO A 78 47.38 -26.80 45.50
N VAL A 79 48.09 -27.68 44.79
CA VAL A 79 48.38 -27.54 43.35
C VAL A 79 47.11 -27.74 42.52
N LEU A 80 46.26 -28.69 42.90
CA LEU A 80 44.93 -28.86 42.31
C LEU A 80 44.09 -27.57 42.45
N ALA A 81 44.02 -27.01 43.65
CA ALA A 81 43.23 -25.81 43.92
C ALA A 81 43.72 -24.62 43.08
N GLN A 82 45.04 -24.42 43.00
CA GLN A 82 45.64 -23.36 42.18
C GLN A 82 45.35 -23.56 40.69
N LYS A 83 45.49 -24.78 40.17
CA LYS A 83 45.17 -25.10 38.76
C LYS A 83 43.70 -24.88 38.44
N LEU A 84 42.78 -25.29 39.32
CA LEU A 84 41.35 -25.08 39.13
C LEU A 84 41.00 -23.59 39.07
N VAL A 85 41.59 -22.77 39.96
CA VAL A 85 41.40 -21.32 39.94
C VAL A 85 41.92 -20.72 38.64
N GLN A 86 43.10 -21.12 38.16
CA GLN A 86 43.68 -20.63 36.91
C GLN A 86 42.86 -21.03 35.68
N ILE A 87 42.37 -22.27 35.63
CA ILE A 87 41.49 -22.78 34.57
C ILE A 87 40.18 -21.98 34.55
N GLN A 88 39.56 -21.78 35.71
CA GLN A 88 38.32 -21.00 35.82
C GLN A 88 38.54 -19.54 35.41
N ALA A 89 39.60 -18.90 35.89
CA ALA A 89 39.93 -17.51 35.52
C ALA A 89 40.15 -17.35 34.00
N THR A 90 40.87 -18.29 33.39
CA THR A 90 41.13 -18.29 31.94
C THR A 90 39.85 -18.54 31.14
N SER A 91 39.00 -19.46 31.59
CA SER A 91 37.70 -19.73 30.97
C SER A 91 36.77 -18.51 31.06
N ILE A 92 36.72 -17.84 32.21
CA ILE A 92 35.97 -16.60 32.39
C ILE A 92 36.52 -15.51 31.46
N ALA A 93 37.83 -15.25 31.46
CA ALA A 93 38.44 -14.23 30.62
C ALA A 93 38.20 -14.46 29.12
N ARG A 94 38.20 -15.73 28.66
CA ARG A 94 37.93 -16.10 27.27
C ARG A 94 36.45 -15.92 26.89
N ASN A 95 35.53 -16.33 27.75
CA ASN A 95 34.10 -16.39 27.43
C ASN A 95 33.36 -15.07 27.75
N LEU A 96 33.84 -14.30 28.73
CA LEU A 96 33.19 -13.08 29.21
C LEU A 96 33.00 -12.03 28.10
N PRO A 97 33.96 -11.74 27.21
CA PRO A 97 33.75 -10.79 26.11
C PRO A 97 32.61 -11.18 25.18
N ALA A 98 32.48 -12.48 24.86
CA ALA A 98 31.40 -12.99 24.01
C ALA A 98 30.03 -12.90 24.70
N ILE A 99 29.98 -13.20 26.00
CA ILE A 99 28.78 -13.05 26.83
C ILE A 99 28.34 -11.58 26.87
N VAL A 100 29.27 -10.66 27.15
CA VAL A 100 29.00 -9.21 27.19
C VAL A 100 28.49 -8.72 25.84
N LYS A 101 29.13 -9.14 24.73
CA LYS A 101 28.66 -8.82 23.38
C LYS A 101 27.24 -9.31 23.14
N SER A 102 26.93 -10.57 23.49
CA SER A 102 25.58 -11.12 23.32
C SER A 102 24.52 -10.39 24.16
N ILE A 103 24.87 -9.97 25.38
CA ILE A 103 23.98 -9.16 26.23
C ILE A 103 23.73 -7.80 25.57
N ASN A 104 24.78 -7.12 25.11
CA ASN A 104 24.65 -5.82 24.44
C ASN A 104 23.84 -5.92 23.14
N ASP A 105 24.06 -6.95 22.34
CA ASP A 105 23.30 -7.18 21.10
C ASP A 105 21.81 -7.39 21.41
N LYS A 106 21.48 -8.24 22.41
CA LYS A 106 20.08 -8.44 22.85
C LYS A 106 19.47 -7.18 23.45
N LEU A 107 20.23 -6.41 24.21
CA LEU A 107 19.77 -5.14 24.79
C LEU A 107 19.44 -4.13 23.70
N ASN A 108 20.32 -3.99 22.70
CA ASN A 108 20.11 -3.07 21.58
C ASN A 108 18.86 -3.44 20.77
N LEU A 109 18.62 -4.73 20.55
CA LEU A 109 17.39 -5.22 19.90
C LEU A 109 16.15 -4.86 20.73
N ASN A 110 16.14 -5.15 22.03
CA ASN A 110 15.02 -4.84 22.91
C ASN A 110 14.74 -3.33 23.02
N VAL A 111 15.79 -2.50 23.07
CA VAL A 111 15.65 -1.04 23.08
C VAL A 111 15.08 -0.54 21.74
N ALA A 112 15.51 -1.11 20.62
CA ALA A 112 14.95 -0.78 19.31
C ALA A 112 13.46 -1.17 19.22
N GLU A 113 13.07 -2.33 19.73
CA GLU A 113 11.68 -2.78 19.78
C GLU A 113 10.83 -1.87 20.68
N LEU A 114 11.31 -1.54 21.89
CA LEU A 114 10.64 -0.62 22.80
C LEU A 114 10.45 0.78 22.18
N ARG A 115 11.41 1.25 21.37
CA ARG A 115 11.29 2.52 20.63
C ARG A 115 10.22 2.48 19.52
N ARG A 116 9.93 1.30 18.96
CA ARG A 116 8.86 1.10 17.96
C ARG A 116 7.48 0.97 18.60
N MET A 117 7.41 0.56 19.86
CA MET A 117 6.14 0.46 20.57
C MET A 117 5.49 1.84 20.77
N PRO A 118 4.16 1.94 20.65
CA PRO A 118 3.46 3.18 20.91
C PRO A 118 3.61 3.60 22.37
N LYS A 119 3.89 4.89 22.59
CA LYS A 119 3.98 5.43 23.95
C LYS A 119 2.64 5.25 24.66
N LYS A 120 2.68 4.67 25.85
CA LYS A 120 1.52 4.62 26.75
C LYS A 120 1.11 6.06 27.05
N MET A 121 -0.09 6.43 26.61
CA MET A 121 -0.66 7.74 26.88
C MET A 121 -1.11 7.77 28.33
N SER A 122 -0.60 8.75 29.08
CA SER A 122 -0.86 8.88 30.51
C SER A 122 -1.97 9.90 30.81
N SER A 123 -2.33 10.71 29.81
CA SER A 123 -3.37 11.73 29.95
C SER A 123 -4.24 11.88 28.70
N LEU A 124 -5.42 12.44 28.89
CA LEU A 124 -6.33 12.82 27.80
C LEU A 124 -5.68 13.83 26.82
N SER A 125 -4.84 14.74 27.32
CA SER A 125 -4.17 15.74 26.49
C SER A 125 -3.13 15.10 25.56
N GLU A 126 -2.37 14.13 26.06
CA GLU A 126 -1.44 13.35 25.24
C GLU A 126 -2.19 12.53 24.19
N ALA A 127 -3.29 11.90 24.58
CA ALA A 127 -4.13 11.12 23.67
C ALA A 127 -4.71 11.98 22.55
N MET A 128 -5.22 13.16 22.88
CA MET A 128 -5.74 14.10 21.89
C MET A 128 -4.65 14.61 20.95
N THR A 129 -3.44 14.84 21.47
CA THR A 129 -2.30 15.31 20.66
C THR A 129 -1.89 14.23 19.66
N ALA A 130 -1.74 12.99 20.10
CA ALA A 130 -1.41 11.87 19.24
C ALA A 130 -2.51 11.60 18.19
N PHE A 131 -3.78 11.67 18.60
CA PHE A 131 -4.91 11.55 17.68
C PHE A 131 -4.86 12.61 16.57
N MET A 132 -4.65 13.88 16.93
CA MET A 132 -4.52 14.96 15.95
C MET A 132 -3.30 14.80 15.04
N GLN A 133 -2.17 14.29 15.58
CA GLN A 133 -0.98 13.99 14.79
C GLN A 133 -1.24 12.88 13.76
N ILE A 134 -1.86 11.77 14.18
CA ILE A 134 -2.22 10.67 13.27
C ILE A 134 -3.12 11.16 12.14
N ILE A 135 -4.15 11.95 12.46
CA ILE A 135 -5.04 12.53 11.45
C ILE A 135 -4.27 13.45 10.51
N GLY A 136 -3.39 14.30 11.07
CA GLY A 136 -2.58 15.23 10.27
C GLY A 136 -1.65 14.51 9.29
N LEU A 137 -1.01 13.44 9.74
CA LEU A 137 -0.13 12.61 8.91
C LEU A 137 -0.91 11.88 7.83
N ALA A 138 -2.01 11.19 8.19
CA ALA A 138 -2.86 10.51 7.22
C ALA A 138 -3.44 11.48 6.17
N LYS A 139 -3.87 12.67 6.61
CA LYS A 139 -4.33 13.73 5.72
C LYS A 139 -3.24 14.18 4.74
N GLU A 140 -2.03 14.39 5.22
CA GLU A 140 -0.93 14.83 4.35
C GLU A 140 -0.53 13.74 3.36
N SER A 141 -0.43 12.48 3.80
CA SER A 141 -0.16 11.34 2.91
C SER A 141 -1.21 11.24 1.79
N LEU A 142 -2.50 11.32 2.15
CA LEU A 142 -3.59 11.32 1.17
C LEU A 142 -3.51 12.50 0.21
N ARG A 143 -3.17 13.70 0.71
CA ARG A 143 -3.01 14.90 -0.12
C ARG A 143 -1.87 14.75 -1.11
N LYS A 144 -0.73 14.23 -0.66
CA LYS A 144 0.44 13.97 -1.51
C LYS A 144 0.08 13.02 -2.66
N ILE A 145 -0.45 11.84 -2.34
CA ILE A 145 -0.66 10.80 -3.34
C ILE A 145 -1.87 11.06 -4.24
N LEU A 146 -3.01 11.52 -3.71
CA LEU A 146 -4.26 11.70 -4.47
C LEU A 146 -4.34 13.06 -5.19
N VAL A 147 -3.75 14.11 -4.63
CA VAL A 147 -3.93 15.49 -5.14
C VAL A 147 -2.68 16.00 -5.83
N ARG A 148 -1.50 15.83 -5.21
CA ARG A 148 -0.24 16.36 -5.75
C ARG A 148 0.49 15.40 -6.68
N GLY A 149 0.17 14.11 -6.61
CA GLY A 149 0.91 13.06 -7.32
C GLY A 149 2.32 12.83 -6.75
N GLU A 150 2.56 13.25 -5.50
CA GLU A 150 3.78 12.97 -4.75
C GLU A 150 3.65 11.59 -4.10
N PHE A 151 4.52 10.64 -4.48
CA PHE A 151 4.52 9.26 -3.97
C PHE A 151 5.84 8.91 -3.28
N ASP A 152 6.55 9.91 -2.76
CA ASP A 152 7.80 9.77 -2.01
C ASP A 152 7.66 8.85 -0.78
N GLU A 153 6.47 8.81 -0.19
CA GLU A 153 6.14 7.93 0.93
C GLU A 153 5.95 6.46 0.52
N TYR A 154 5.72 6.20 -0.77
CA TYR A 154 5.35 4.89 -1.32
C TYR A 154 6.09 4.61 -2.66
N PRO A 155 7.43 4.63 -2.69
CA PRO A 155 8.19 4.55 -3.94
C PRO A 155 7.95 3.21 -4.67
N ASP A 156 7.89 2.11 -3.93
CA ASP A 156 7.79 0.75 -4.48
C ASP A 156 6.35 0.25 -4.63
N GLU A 157 5.37 0.95 -4.06
CA GLU A 157 3.96 0.56 -4.10
C GLU A 157 3.22 1.28 -5.23
N GLN A 158 3.26 0.70 -6.44
CA GLN A 158 2.60 1.29 -7.62
C GLN A 158 1.12 1.60 -7.42
N ASN A 159 0.42 0.84 -6.56
CA ASN A 159 -0.99 1.08 -6.25
C ASN A 159 -1.21 2.43 -5.55
N MET A 160 -0.20 2.99 -4.89
CA MET A 160 -0.26 4.30 -4.23
C MET A 160 0.08 5.46 -5.18
N HIS A 161 0.52 5.19 -6.42
CA HIS A 161 0.84 6.21 -7.42
C HIS A 161 -0.45 6.70 -8.10
N CYS A 162 -1.31 7.35 -7.31
CA CYS A 162 -2.74 7.51 -7.64
C CYS A 162 -3.00 8.27 -8.93
N THR A 163 -2.27 9.36 -9.16
CA THR A 163 -2.39 10.15 -10.39
C THR A 163 -2.07 9.33 -11.64
N ALA A 164 -1.02 8.51 -11.59
CA ALA A 164 -0.66 7.60 -12.67
C ALA A 164 -1.74 6.53 -12.89
N ARG A 165 -2.26 5.93 -11.80
CA ARG A 165 -3.32 4.91 -11.89
C ARG A 165 -4.61 5.49 -12.49
N LEU A 166 -5.02 6.71 -12.14
CA LEU A 166 -6.20 7.32 -12.75
C LEU A 166 -6.01 7.59 -14.24
N VAL A 167 -4.84 8.08 -14.66
CA VAL A 167 -4.55 8.30 -16.09
C VAL A 167 -4.68 6.98 -16.86
N GLU A 168 -4.17 5.88 -16.33
CA GLU A 168 -4.35 4.55 -16.92
C GLU A 168 -5.82 4.14 -16.99
N MET A 169 -6.59 4.35 -15.92
CA MET A 169 -8.02 4.04 -15.90
C MET A 169 -8.81 4.89 -16.92
N LEU A 170 -8.47 6.19 -17.07
CA LEU A 170 -9.06 7.08 -18.08
C LEU A 170 -8.72 6.64 -19.51
N ASN A 171 -7.47 6.24 -19.75
CA ASN A 171 -7.04 5.71 -21.04
C ASN A 171 -7.80 4.42 -21.39
N HIS A 172 -7.95 3.51 -20.43
CA HIS A 172 -8.74 2.28 -20.60
C HIS A 172 -10.22 2.59 -20.85
N TYR A 173 -10.80 3.52 -20.10
CA TYR A 173 -12.18 3.98 -20.30
C TYR A 173 -12.39 4.55 -21.69
N SER A 174 -11.46 5.38 -22.18
CA SER A 174 -11.50 5.89 -23.55
C SER A 174 -11.53 4.75 -24.57
N VAL A 175 -10.64 3.75 -24.43
CA VAL A 175 -10.62 2.59 -25.33
C VAL A 175 -11.93 1.78 -25.26
N GLU A 176 -12.46 1.54 -24.06
CA GLU A 176 -13.72 0.80 -23.85
C GLU A 176 -14.91 1.51 -24.50
N LEU A 177 -14.97 2.83 -24.37
CA LEU A 177 -15.99 3.67 -24.97
C LEU A 177 -15.96 3.60 -26.51
N HIS A 178 -14.77 3.57 -27.10
CA HIS A 178 -14.58 3.45 -28.56
C HIS A 178 -14.81 2.03 -29.10
N ARG A 179 -14.61 0.98 -28.29
CA ARG A 179 -14.83 -0.42 -28.72
C ARG A 179 -16.31 -0.78 -28.89
N ASN A 180 -17.21 -0.14 -28.14
CA ASN A 180 -18.66 -0.31 -28.31
C ASN A 180 -19.24 0.54 -29.45
N VAL A 181 -18.39 1.21 -30.23
CA VAL A 181 -18.78 1.86 -31.48
C VAL A 181 -18.88 0.78 -32.55
N GLU A 182 -20.08 0.20 -32.61
CA GLU A 182 -20.64 -0.54 -33.75
C GLU A 182 -20.33 -2.05 -33.83
N GLY A 183 -21.39 -2.85 -33.67
CA GLY A 183 -21.45 -4.16 -34.33
C GLY A 183 -21.36 -3.97 -35.85
N ASN A 184 -20.87 -5.00 -36.55
CA ASN A 184 -20.45 -4.96 -37.96
C ASN A 184 -21.28 -3.99 -38.85
N PRO A 185 -20.77 -2.79 -39.21
CA PRO A 185 -21.55 -1.72 -39.85
C PRO A 185 -22.04 -2.07 -41.27
N ALA A 186 -21.52 -3.14 -41.86
CA ALA A 186 -21.78 -3.57 -43.24
C ALA A 186 -23.20 -4.14 -43.48
N ASN A 187 -23.77 -4.87 -42.53
CA ASN A 187 -24.97 -5.69 -42.80
C ASN A 187 -26.31 -4.94 -42.69
N ASN A 188 -26.34 -3.74 -42.10
CA ASN A 188 -27.56 -2.94 -41.89
C ASN A 188 -27.31 -1.42 -42.05
N PHE A 189 -26.37 -1.05 -42.91
CA PHE A 189 -26.02 0.35 -43.14
C PHE A 189 -27.27 1.17 -43.56
N LEU A 190 -27.45 2.37 -42.99
CA LEU A 190 -28.61 3.26 -43.15
C LEU A 190 -29.98 2.74 -42.72
N MET A 191 -30.15 1.45 -42.42
CA MET A 191 -31.48 0.91 -42.12
C MET A 191 -32.10 1.54 -40.87
N GLU A 192 -31.30 1.78 -39.84
CA GLU A 192 -31.75 2.49 -38.64
C GLU A 192 -32.16 3.93 -38.97
N GLU A 193 -31.31 4.64 -39.72
CA GLU A 193 -31.58 6.02 -40.12
C GLU A 193 -32.83 6.13 -40.99
N ILE A 194 -33.02 5.20 -41.94
CA ILE A 194 -34.22 5.10 -42.79
C ILE A 194 -35.47 4.87 -41.95
N MET A 195 -35.45 3.89 -41.03
CA MET A 195 -36.61 3.57 -40.19
C MET A 195 -37.05 4.77 -39.35
N VAL A 196 -36.10 5.45 -38.71
CA VAL A 196 -36.41 6.64 -37.89
C VAL A 196 -36.93 7.79 -38.74
N LEU A 197 -36.37 7.99 -39.95
CA LEU A 197 -36.87 9.03 -40.86
C LEU A 197 -38.28 8.74 -41.38
N GLU A 198 -38.59 7.47 -41.67
CA GLU A 198 -39.94 7.02 -42.03
C GLU A 198 -40.96 7.29 -40.92
N GLU A 199 -40.62 6.99 -39.67
CA GLU A 199 -41.47 7.23 -38.51
C GLU A 199 -41.61 8.74 -38.18
N ALA A 200 -40.56 9.52 -38.42
CA ALA A 200 -40.54 10.96 -38.17
C ALA A 200 -41.17 11.79 -39.31
N LYS A 201 -41.74 11.14 -40.35
CA LYS A 201 -42.40 11.83 -41.46
C LYS A 201 -43.52 12.75 -40.95
N GLY A 202 -43.35 14.05 -41.20
CA GLY A 202 -44.37 15.07 -40.96
C GLY A 202 -44.85 15.71 -42.26
N ILE A 203 -45.85 16.59 -42.15
CA ILE A 203 -46.25 17.47 -43.26
C ILE A 203 -45.20 18.58 -43.37
N GLY A 204 -44.34 18.51 -44.38
CA GLY A 204 -43.23 19.46 -44.55
C GLY A 204 -42.62 19.42 -45.95
N LEU A 205 -41.66 20.32 -46.19
CA LEU A 205 -40.90 20.32 -47.43
C LEU A 205 -40.01 19.06 -47.51
N PRO A 206 -39.86 18.47 -48.70
CA PRO A 206 -38.87 17.41 -48.90
C PRO A 206 -37.45 17.97 -48.66
N ASN A 207 -36.51 17.09 -48.30
CA ASN A 207 -35.07 17.37 -48.13
C ASN A 207 -34.68 18.11 -46.85
N PHE A 208 -35.59 18.36 -45.90
CA PHE A 208 -35.22 18.80 -44.56
C PHE A 208 -35.05 17.63 -43.62
N LEU A 209 -33.88 17.55 -42.96
CA LEU A 209 -33.63 16.52 -41.96
C LEU A 209 -34.40 16.85 -40.66
N PRO A 210 -35.34 16.01 -40.20
CA PRO A 210 -36.06 16.25 -38.95
C PRO A 210 -35.11 16.15 -37.75
N ARG A 211 -35.00 17.23 -36.96
CA ARG A 211 -34.18 17.23 -35.74
C ARG A 211 -34.60 16.12 -34.76
N SER A 212 -35.90 15.81 -34.68
CA SER A 212 -36.42 14.72 -33.87
C SER A 212 -35.82 13.36 -34.27
N ALA A 213 -35.72 13.07 -35.58
CA ALA A 213 -35.13 11.84 -36.08
C ALA A 213 -33.66 11.71 -35.67
N PHE A 214 -32.88 12.79 -35.83
CA PHE A 214 -31.49 12.83 -35.40
C PHE A 214 -31.35 12.56 -33.89
N LEU A 215 -32.16 13.22 -33.07
CA LEU A 215 -32.15 13.04 -31.61
C LEU A 215 -32.56 11.62 -31.20
N THR A 216 -33.50 10.98 -31.89
CA THR A 216 -33.87 9.58 -31.62
C THR A 216 -32.69 8.63 -31.84
N VAL A 217 -31.94 8.79 -32.93
CA VAL A 217 -30.73 7.98 -33.19
C VAL A 217 -29.64 8.27 -32.15
N LEU A 218 -29.44 9.55 -31.80
CA LEU A 218 -28.47 9.95 -30.77
C LEU A 218 -28.80 9.30 -29.43
N GLN A 219 -30.05 9.39 -28.99
CA GLN A 219 -30.54 8.83 -27.72
C GLN A 219 -30.32 7.33 -27.66
N LYS A 220 -30.59 6.61 -28.75
CA LYS A 220 -30.37 5.17 -28.82
C LYS A 220 -28.88 4.82 -28.70
N LYS A 221 -28.00 5.56 -29.39
CA LYS A 221 -26.54 5.39 -29.25
C LYS A 221 -26.06 5.70 -27.83
N VAL A 222 -26.49 6.79 -27.20
CA VAL A 222 -26.14 7.14 -25.81
C VAL A 222 -26.64 6.09 -24.82
N ASN A 223 -27.88 5.61 -24.99
CA ASN A 223 -28.42 4.52 -24.16
C ASN A 223 -27.55 3.25 -24.26
N GLY A 224 -27.07 2.91 -25.46
CA GLY A 224 -26.20 1.75 -25.67
C GLY A 224 -24.87 1.79 -24.92
N ILE A 225 -24.36 2.98 -24.59
CA ILE A 225 -23.11 3.16 -23.83
C ILE A 225 -23.33 3.60 -22.37
N SER A 226 -24.57 3.82 -21.94
CA SER A 226 -24.91 4.47 -20.67
C SER A 226 -24.32 3.80 -19.42
N SER A 227 -24.12 2.48 -19.45
CA SER A 227 -23.51 1.73 -18.34
C SER A 227 -21.99 1.90 -18.23
N ILE A 228 -21.30 2.20 -19.33
CA ILE A 228 -19.82 2.27 -19.36
C ILE A 228 -19.30 3.40 -18.46
N PRO A 229 -19.80 4.66 -18.55
CA PRO A 229 -19.35 5.73 -17.66
C PRO A 229 -19.65 5.48 -16.19
N ILE A 230 -20.79 4.84 -15.90
CA ILE A 230 -21.22 4.52 -14.52
C ILE A 230 -20.24 3.49 -13.92
N ASN A 231 -19.98 2.40 -14.63
CA ASN A 231 -19.04 1.36 -14.21
C ASN A 231 -17.62 1.92 -14.02
N PHE A 232 -17.19 2.83 -14.90
CA PHE A 232 -15.91 3.53 -14.77
C PHE A 232 -15.85 4.35 -13.47
N ALA A 233 -16.89 5.13 -13.17
CA ALA A 233 -16.93 5.92 -11.94
C ALA A 233 -16.86 5.03 -10.68
N GLU A 234 -17.60 3.91 -10.67
CA GLU A 234 -17.53 2.95 -9.57
C GLU A 234 -16.14 2.34 -9.39
N LYS A 235 -15.48 1.98 -10.51
CA LYS A 235 -14.13 1.42 -10.50
C LYS A 235 -13.12 2.39 -9.90
N VAL A 236 -13.17 3.67 -10.28
CA VAL A 236 -12.31 4.71 -9.72
C VAL A 236 -12.54 4.85 -8.21
N TRP A 237 -13.80 4.87 -7.75
CA TRP A 237 -14.09 5.01 -6.33
C TRP A 237 -13.71 3.79 -5.49
N ASN A 238 -13.85 2.57 -6.01
CA ASN A 238 -13.37 1.37 -5.33
C ASN A 238 -11.84 1.44 -5.13
N TYR A 239 -11.11 1.90 -6.14
CA TYR A 239 -9.67 2.12 -6.02
C TYR A 239 -9.30 3.19 -4.99
N VAL A 240 -10.01 4.32 -4.99
CA VAL A 240 -9.81 5.39 -3.99
C VAL A 240 -10.14 4.88 -2.59
N GLU A 241 -11.15 4.02 -2.44
CA GLU A 241 -11.48 3.36 -1.17
C GLU A 241 -10.29 2.57 -0.62
N ASP A 242 -9.71 1.70 -1.45
CA ASP A 242 -8.57 0.86 -1.07
C ASP A 242 -7.37 1.71 -0.63
N VAL A 243 -7.06 2.78 -1.37
CA VAL A 243 -5.98 3.72 -1.02
C VAL A 243 -6.28 4.42 0.31
N VAL A 244 -7.47 4.99 0.47
CA VAL A 244 -7.85 5.74 1.68
C VAL A 244 -7.81 4.85 2.90
N ILE A 245 -8.37 3.65 2.83
CA ILE A 245 -8.34 2.69 3.93
C ILE A 245 -6.91 2.27 4.23
N SER A 246 -6.06 2.02 3.23
CA SER A 246 -4.67 1.60 3.43
C SER A 246 -3.86 2.67 4.18
N VAL A 247 -3.91 3.92 3.74
CA VAL A 247 -3.20 5.03 4.40
C VAL A 247 -3.69 5.24 5.83
N ILE A 248 -5.01 5.21 6.04
CA ILE A 248 -5.60 5.34 7.38
C ILE A 248 -5.12 4.21 8.30
N MET A 249 -5.12 2.97 7.82
CA MET A 249 -4.72 1.79 8.61
C MET A 249 -3.23 1.82 8.96
N GLN A 250 -2.37 2.28 8.04
CA GLN A 250 -0.93 2.43 8.26
C GLN A 250 -0.61 3.47 9.34
N HIS A 251 -1.24 4.65 9.28
CA HIS A 251 -0.98 5.71 10.28
C HIS A 251 -1.60 5.42 11.65
N SER A 252 -2.49 4.45 11.75
CA SER A 252 -3.12 4.02 13.01
C SER A 252 -2.74 2.60 13.43
N ASP A 253 -1.72 1.99 12.83
CA ASP A 253 -1.18 0.63 13.08
C ASP A 253 -1.09 0.26 14.57
N ASN A 254 -0.65 1.22 15.36
CA ASN A 254 -0.36 1.10 16.78
C ASN A 254 -1.60 1.22 17.69
N TYR A 255 -2.76 1.56 17.13
CA TYR A 255 -3.98 1.89 17.89
C TYR A 255 -5.21 1.18 17.32
N TYR A 256 -5.39 -0.10 17.67
CA TYR A 256 -6.47 -0.95 17.15
C TYR A 256 -7.89 -0.35 17.27
N GLN A 257 -8.25 0.24 18.41
CA GLN A 257 -9.57 0.85 18.59
C GLN A 257 -9.79 2.07 17.67
N LEU A 258 -8.71 2.79 17.39
CA LEU A 258 -8.72 3.92 16.47
C LEU A 258 -8.87 3.43 15.02
N GLN A 259 -8.16 2.36 14.64
CA GLN A 259 -8.30 1.73 13.32
C GLN A 259 -9.73 1.33 13.00
N LEU A 260 -10.42 0.67 13.93
CA LEU A 260 -11.83 0.26 13.73
C LEU A 260 -12.71 1.47 13.44
N SER A 261 -12.55 2.53 14.23
CA SER A 261 -13.32 3.76 14.11
C SER A 261 -13.01 4.50 12.81
N PHE A 262 -11.73 4.60 12.45
CA PHE A 262 -11.29 5.26 11.23
C PHE A 262 -11.67 4.49 9.97
N ARG A 263 -11.54 3.17 9.95
CA ARG A 263 -11.99 2.32 8.84
C ARG A 263 -13.47 2.54 8.57
N ARG A 264 -14.31 2.50 9.62
CA ARG A 264 -15.75 2.76 9.49
C ARG A 264 -16.04 4.17 8.97
N ALA A 265 -15.34 5.19 9.48
CA ALA A 265 -15.48 6.56 9.02
C ALA A 265 -15.06 6.72 7.55
N GLY A 266 -13.97 6.07 7.15
CA GLY A 266 -13.46 6.02 5.78
C GLY A 266 -14.48 5.42 4.82
N HIS A 267 -14.98 4.21 5.10
CA HIS A 267 -16.02 3.58 4.27
C HIS A 267 -17.28 4.44 4.14
N ASN A 268 -17.76 5.02 5.24
CA ASN A 268 -18.94 5.89 5.21
C ASN A 268 -18.73 7.14 4.34
N LEU A 269 -17.54 7.76 4.42
CA LEU A 269 -17.19 8.92 3.62
C LEU A 269 -17.12 8.54 2.13
N ILE A 270 -16.42 7.46 1.81
CA ILE A 270 -16.27 6.99 0.43
C ILE A 270 -17.61 6.60 -0.18
N ALA A 271 -18.46 5.86 0.53
CA ALA A 271 -19.78 5.47 0.05
C ALA A 271 -20.63 6.71 -0.34
N LYS A 272 -20.65 7.73 0.53
CA LYS A 272 -21.40 8.98 0.27
C LYS A 272 -20.86 9.72 -0.97
N MET A 273 -19.55 9.73 -1.15
CA MET A 273 -18.92 10.44 -2.27
C MET A 273 -19.05 9.68 -3.58
N LYS A 274 -18.94 8.35 -3.52
CA LYS A 274 -19.19 7.45 -4.64
C LYS A 274 -20.61 7.63 -5.16
N GLU A 275 -21.61 7.61 -4.29
CA GLU A 275 -23.02 7.86 -4.67
C GLU A 275 -23.20 9.21 -5.38
N ARG A 276 -22.66 10.29 -4.79
CA ARG A 276 -22.75 11.62 -5.40
C ARG A 276 -22.07 11.69 -6.78
N SER A 277 -20.92 11.05 -6.91
CA SER A 277 -20.17 11.01 -8.17
C SER A 277 -20.91 10.23 -9.25
N VAL A 278 -21.50 9.08 -8.89
CA VAL A 278 -22.29 8.25 -9.81
C VAL A 278 -23.55 8.98 -10.26
N ASN A 279 -24.24 9.67 -9.35
CA ASN A 279 -25.41 10.49 -9.72
C ASN A 279 -25.05 11.60 -10.72
N TRP A 280 -23.93 12.29 -10.50
CA TRP A 280 -23.45 13.31 -11.42
C TRP A 280 -23.04 12.75 -12.79
N VAL A 281 -22.42 11.56 -12.81
CA VAL A 281 -22.10 10.83 -14.06
C VAL A 281 -23.37 10.50 -14.84
N MET A 282 -24.40 10.01 -14.15
CA MET A 282 -25.71 9.75 -14.77
C MET A 282 -26.31 11.03 -15.36
N GLU A 283 -26.25 12.16 -14.66
CA GLU A 283 -26.73 13.44 -15.17
C GLU A 283 -26.02 13.87 -16.46
N ILE A 284 -24.70 13.67 -16.59
CA ILE A 284 -23.97 13.97 -17.83
C ILE A 284 -24.47 13.11 -18.98
N VAL A 285 -24.61 11.80 -18.76
CA VAL A 285 -25.10 10.87 -19.78
C VAL A 285 -26.51 11.26 -20.23
N GLU A 286 -27.39 11.65 -19.30
CA GLU A 286 -28.74 12.12 -19.63
C GLU A 286 -28.71 13.47 -20.37
N MET A 287 -27.83 14.42 -20.00
CA MET A 287 -27.73 15.69 -20.70
C MET A 287 -27.32 15.53 -22.18
N GLU A 288 -26.45 14.55 -22.47
CA GLU A 288 -25.98 14.27 -23.83
C GLU A 288 -27.11 13.73 -24.74
N LYS A 289 -28.20 13.21 -24.16
CA LYS A 289 -29.40 12.77 -24.90
C LYS A 289 -30.30 13.91 -25.38
N LEU A 290 -30.14 15.11 -24.82
CA LEU A 290 -31.08 16.21 -24.98
C LEU A 290 -30.66 17.23 -26.03
N THR A 291 -29.38 17.22 -26.44
CA THR A 291 -28.82 18.26 -27.30
C THR A 291 -27.87 17.71 -28.36
N ASP A 292 -27.99 18.26 -29.56
CA ASP A 292 -27.18 18.05 -30.76
C ASP A 292 -26.17 19.21 -30.98
N TYR A 293 -25.93 20.01 -29.94
CA TYR A 293 -25.06 21.19 -30.01
C TYR A 293 -23.58 20.85 -29.92
N THR A 294 -22.79 21.47 -30.80
CA THR A 294 -21.32 21.51 -30.69
C THR A 294 -20.77 22.80 -31.28
N CYS A 295 -19.76 23.36 -30.61
CA CYS A 295 -18.93 24.44 -31.14
C CYS A 295 -17.57 23.94 -31.64
N ASN A 296 -17.33 22.63 -31.64
CA ASN A 296 -16.07 22.05 -32.11
C ASN A 296 -15.99 22.13 -33.65
N PRO A 297 -15.02 22.86 -34.22
CA PRO A 297 -14.88 23.00 -35.68
C PRO A 297 -14.57 21.66 -36.39
N GLU A 298 -14.05 20.66 -35.67
CA GLU A 298 -13.81 19.31 -36.21
C GLU A 298 -15.10 18.65 -36.71
N TYR A 299 -16.27 19.02 -36.17
CA TYR A 299 -17.57 18.51 -36.63
C TYR A 299 -17.79 18.78 -38.12
N LEU A 300 -17.68 20.04 -38.53
CA LEU A 300 -17.92 20.45 -39.92
C LEU A 300 -16.85 19.87 -40.85
N SER A 301 -15.60 19.82 -40.40
CA SER A 301 -14.50 19.21 -41.17
C SER A 301 -14.78 17.74 -41.47
N GLU A 302 -15.14 16.96 -40.44
CA GLU A 302 -15.42 15.53 -40.58
C GLU A 302 -16.68 15.28 -41.39
N TRP A 303 -17.77 16.02 -41.13
CA TRP A 303 -19.00 15.90 -41.89
C TRP A 303 -18.78 16.23 -43.38
N ASN A 304 -18.07 17.32 -43.71
CA ASN A 304 -17.75 17.65 -45.11
C ASN A 304 -16.92 16.54 -45.79
N LYS A 305 -15.94 15.97 -45.09
CA LYS A 305 -15.15 14.83 -45.59
C LYS A 305 -16.03 13.63 -45.91
N LEU A 306 -16.96 13.31 -45.01
CA LEU A 306 -17.89 12.20 -45.17
C LEU A 306 -18.90 12.45 -46.32
N MET A 307 -19.44 13.66 -46.40
CA MET A 307 -20.40 14.07 -47.43
C MET A 307 -19.82 14.15 -48.83
N ALA A 308 -18.50 14.32 -48.99
CA ALA A 308 -17.84 14.31 -50.30
C ALA A 308 -18.03 12.99 -51.08
N GLN A 309 -18.42 11.91 -50.39
CA GLN A 309 -18.73 10.60 -51.00
C GLN A 309 -20.19 10.44 -51.43
N GLU A 310 -21.09 11.39 -51.10
CA GLU A 310 -22.54 11.28 -51.33
C GLU A 310 -22.88 11.03 -52.80
N ASP A 311 -22.40 11.89 -53.71
CA ASP A 311 -22.74 11.79 -55.15
C ASP A 311 -22.29 10.45 -55.76
N SER A 312 -21.09 9.98 -55.40
CA SER A 312 -20.58 8.69 -55.86
C SER A 312 -21.43 7.55 -55.32
N PHE A 313 -21.75 7.57 -54.03
CA PHE A 313 -22.58 6.55 -53.39
C PHE A 313 -23.98 6.51 -54.01
N MET A 314 -24.63 7.66 -54.20
CA MET A 314 -25.97 7.73 -54.80
C MET A 314 -25.97 7.19 -56.23
N LYS A 315 -24.92 7.50 -57.01
CA LYS A 315 -24.77 6.97 -58.37
C LYS A 315 -24.65 5.44 -58.36
N ASP A 316 -23.80 4.89 -57.50
CA ASP A 316 -23.57 3.45 -57.43
C ASP A 316 -24.81 2.66 -56.96
N VAL A 317 -25.62 3.26 -56.08
CA VAL A 317 -26.83 2.61 -55.57
C VAL A 317 -28.02 2.71 -56.54
N LEU A 318 -28.26 3.89 -57.13
CA LEU A 318 -29.50 4.21 -57.85
C LEU A 318 -29.40 4.15 -59.37
N THR A 319 -28.27 4.57 -59.96
CA THR A 319 -28.17 4.79 -61.40
C THR A 319 -27.17 3.88 -62.11
N ASN A 320 -26.37 3.09 -61.38
CA ASN A 320 -25.41 2.16 -61.95
C ASN A 320 -26.10 0.97 -62.65
N GLU A 321 -25.82 0.79 -63.94
CA GLU A 321 -26.37 -0.27 -64.80
C GLU A 321 -25.97 -1.68 -64.36
N GLU A 322 -24.77 -1.84 -63.78
CA GLU A 322 -24.26 -3.13 -63.28
C GLU A 322 -24.99 -3.59 -62.00
N ARG A 323 -25.72 -2.67 -61.34
CA ARG A 323 -26.51 -2.91 -60.12
C ARG A 323 -25.77 -3.73 -59.06
N PRO A 324 -24.57 -3.28 -58.61
CA PRO A 324 -23.75 -4.04 -57.66
C PRO A 324 -24.50 -4.37 -56.36
N SER A 325 -24.24 -5.53 -55.76
CA SER A 325 -24.80 -5.91 -54.46
C SER A 325 -24.06 -5.27 -53.29
N MET A 326 -22.77 -4.98 -53.48
CA MET A 326 -21.87 -4.37 -52.51
C MET A 326 -21.27 -3.08 -53.07
N VAL A 327 -21.23 -2.02 -52.26
CA VAL A 327 -20.56 -0.75 -52.58
C VAL A 327 -19.55 -0.44 -51.49
N LYS A 328 -18.32 -0.12 -51.89
CA LYS A 328 -17.25 0.25 -50.97
C LYS A 328 -17.37 1.72 -50.59
N LEU A 329 -17.44 2.01 -49.29
CA LEU A 329 -17.49 3.36 -48.75
C LEU A 329 -16.34 3.58 -47.77
N GLU A 330 -15.57 4.66 -47.98
CA GLU A 330 -14.42 4.96 -47.13
C GLU A 330 -14.88 5.22 -45.69
N GLY A 331 -14.26 4.53 -44.74
CA GLY A 331 -14.60 4.60 -43.32
C GLY A 331 -15.69 3.65 -42.86
N PHE A 332 -16.42 2.99 -43.78
CA PHE A 332 -17.51 2.06 -43.46
C PHE A 332 -17.33 0.66 -44.05
N GLY A 333 -16.44 0.50 -45.02
CA GLY A 333 -16.12 -0.80 -45.63
C GLY A 333 -17.04 -1.13 -46.81
N ASP A 334 -17.27 -2.43 -47.04
CA ASP A 334 -18.16 -2.91 -48.10
C ASP A 334 -19.60 -2.97 -47.56
N ILE A 335 -20.52 -2.28 -48.23
CA ILE A 335 -21.90 -2.08 -47.78
C ILE A 335 -22.86 -2.85 -48.68
N GLU A 336 -23.78 -3.60 -48.09
CA GLU A 336 -24.90 -4.22 -48.82
C GLU A 336 -25.93 -3.16 -49.22
N VAL A 337 -26.11 -2.92 -50.52
CA VAL A 337 -26.97 -1.82 -51.02
C VAL A 337 -28.29 -2.28 -51.64
N GLU A 338 -28.51 -3.58 -51.78
CA GLU A 338 -29.67 -4.13 -52.48
C GLU A 338 -31.00 -3.68 -51.83
N LYS A 339 -31.08 -3.74 -50.50
CA LYS A 339 -32.25 -3.30 -49.73
C LYS A 339 -32.47 -1.79 -49.77
N LEU A 340 -31.39 -1.01 -49.87
CA LEU A 340 -31.44 0.46 -49.86
C LEU A 340 -32.18 1.03 -51.08
N ARG A 341 -32.18 0.31 -52.20
CA ARG A 341 -32.88 0.69 -53.43
C ARG A 341 -34.39 0.82 -53.25
N GLN A 342 -34.97 0.10 -52.28
CA GLN A 342 -36.41 0.17 -51.96
C GLN A 342 -36.79 1.49 -51.27
N TYR A 343 -35.80 2.22 -50.76
CA TYR A 343 -35.97 3.45 -49.98
C TYR A 343 -35.37 4.66 -50.70
N SER A 344 -35.38 4.66 -52.03
CA SER A 344 -34.74 5.71 -52.85
C SER A 344 -35.23 7.12 -52.54
N HIS A 345 -36.47 7.29 -52.05
CA HIS A 345 -37.05 8.59 -51.69
C HIS A 345 -36.49 9.20 -50.40
N VAL A 346 -35.87 8.41 -49.52
CA VAL A 346 -35.32 8.86 -48.22
C VAL A 346 -33.82 8.58 -48.09
N LEU A 347 -33.24 7.83 -49.03
CA LEU A 347 -31.85 7.39 -49.02
C LEU A 347 -30.86 8.56 -48.83
N GLN A 348 -31.07 9.67 -49.53
CA GLN A 348 -30.21 10.85 -49.42
C GLN A 348 -30.22 11.45 -48.01
N GLN A 349 -31.41 11.60 -47.42
CA GLN A 349 -31.55 12.12 -46.06
C GLN A 349 -30.97 11.16 -45.02
N ALA A 350 -31.14 9.84 -45.22
CA ALA A 350 -30.56 8.83 -44.35
C ALA A 350 -29.02 8.88 -44.40
N PHE A 351 -28.44 9.05 -45.59
CA PHE A 351 -27.00 9.22 -45.77
C PHE A 351 -26.49 10.47 -45.04
N ASP A 352 -27.09 11.64 -45.26
CA ASP A 352 -26.71 12.87 -44.54
C ASP A 352 -26.84 12.68 -43.02
N MET A 353 -27.94 12.10 -42.54
CA MET A 353 -28.14 11.82 -41.11
C MET A 353 -27.04 10.91 -40.54
N LYS A 354 -26.66 9.85 -41.27
CA LYS A 354 -25.59 8.94 -40.88
C LYS A 354 -24.25 9.67 -40.77
N MET A 355 -23.90 10.49 -41.76
CA MET A 355 -22.64 11.23 -41.76
C MET A 355 -22.58 12.26 -40.63
N ARG A 356 -23.67 13.00 -40.40
CA ARG A 356 -23.79 13.92 -39.26
C ARG A 356 -23.65 13.18 -37.94
N MET A 357 -24.31 12.04 -37.79
CA MET A 357 -24.26 11.24 -36.57
C MET A 357 -22.86 10.71 -36.33
N THR A 358 -22.18 10.17 -37.35
CA THR A 358 -20.81 9.69 -37.24
C THR A 358 -19.84 10.80 -36.84
N ALA A 359 -19.94 11.98 -37.44
CA ALA A 359 -19.10 13.14 -37.10
C ALA A 359 -19.40 13.64 -35.67
N TYR A 360 -20.67 13.78 -35.31
CA TYR A 360 -21.07 14.25 -33.98
C TYR A 360 -20.71 13.25 -32.89
N TRP A 361 -20.89 11.94 -33.14
CA TRP A 361 -20.62 10.88 -32.17
C TRP A 361 -19.17 10.88 -31.70
N LYS A 362 -18.20 11.14 -32.59
CA LYS A 362 -16.78 11.33 -32.20
C LYS A 362 -16.60 12.41 -31.14
N ILE A 363 -17.36 13.51 -31.24
CA ILE A 363 -17.32 14.62 -30.29
C ILE A 363 -17.97 14.20 -28.97
N VAL A 364 -19.10 13.50 -29.02
CA VAL A 364 -19.78 12.95 -27.83
C VAL A 364 -18.82 12.08 -27.02
N LEU A 365 -18.16 11.12 -27.66
CA LEU A 365 -17.24 10.21 -26.97
C LEU A 365 -16.07 10.96 -26.33
N LYS A 366 -15.46 11.89 -27.06
CA LYS A 366 -14.36 12.73 -26.54
C LYS A 366 -14.82 13.58 -25.36
N ARG A 367 -15.98 14.22 -25.48
CA ARG A 367 -16.58 15.05 -24.43
C ARG A 367 -16.84 14.23 -23.17
N LEU A 368 -17.37 13.02 -23.29
CA LEU A 368 -17.56 12.14 -22.15
C LEU A 368 -16.22 11.91 -21.43
N VAL A 369 -15.17 11.47 -22.15
CA VAL A 369 -13.84 11.25 -21.57
C VAL A 369 -13.28 12.52 -20.89
N ASP A 370 -13.33 13.66 -21.56
CA ASP A 370 -12.80 14.93 -21.04
C ASP A 370 -13.58 15.42 -19.81
N CYS A 371 -14.91 15.35 -19.85
CA CYS A 371 -15.77 15.71 -18.72
C CYS A 371 -15.45 14.87 -17.49
N TYR A 372 -15.27 13.56 -17.63
CA TYR A 372 -14.92 12.70 -16.49
C TYR A 372 -13.50 12.98 -15.99
N GLY A 373 -12.53 13.15 -16.89
CA GLY A 373 -11.16 13.53 -16.49
C GLY A 373 -11.14 14.82 -15.67
N LEU A 374 -11.86 15.84 -16.12
CA LEU A 374 -12.02 17.11 -15.41
C LEU A 374 -12.78 16.94 -14.08
N ALA A 375 -13.83 16.12 -14.06
CA ALA A 375 -14.60 15.84 -12.85
C ALA A 375 -13.74 15.21 -11.76
N PHE A 376 -12.98 14.19 -12.12
CA PHE A 376 -12.11 13.50 -11.17
C PHE A 376 -10.96 14.40 -10.73
N ALA A 377 -10.39 15.21 -11.62
CA ALA A 377 -9.41 16.22 -11.24
C ALA A 377 -9.99 17.25 -10.25
N ALA A 378 -11.21 17.74 -10.49
CA ALA A 378 -11.90 18.67 -9.60
C ALA A 378 -12.34 18.02 -8.28
N LEU A 379 -12.76 16.76 -8.30
CA LEU A 379 -13.09 15.96 -7.12
C LEU A 379 -11.84 15.71 -6.28
N TRP A 380 -10.71 15.36 -6.89
CA TRP A 380 -9.43 15.18 -6.22
C TRP A 380 -8.91 16.48 -5.61
N GLY A 381 -8.98 17.60 -6.33
CA GLY A 381 -8.76 18.93 -5.71
C GLY A 381 -9.78 19.24 -4.62
N GLY A 382 -11.00 18.70 -4.72
CA GLY A 382 -12.06 18.78 -3.72
C GLY A 382 -11.85 17.90 -2.50
N ILE A 383 -11.03 16.84 -2.57
CA ILE A 383 -10.66 16.00 -1.41
C ILE A 383 -10.00 16.87 -0.34
N GLU A 384 -9.25 17.91 -0.72
CA GLU A 384 -8.68 18.85 0.25
C GLU A 384 -9.78 19.54 1.08
N ARG A 385 -10.88 19.97 0.44
CA ARG A 385 -12.07 20.53 1.12
C ARG A 385 -12.82 19.50 1.97
N MET A 386 -12.75 18.23 1.62
CA MET A 386 -13.34 17.16 2.43
C MET A 386 -12.53 16.85 3.68
N LEU A 387 -11.23 17.13 3.63
CA LEU A 387 -10.30 16.97 4.75
C LEU A 387 -10.22 18.23 5.63
N GLU A 388 -10.96 19.29 5.29
CA GLU A 388 -11.10 20.49 6.12
C GLU A 388 -12.08 20.26 7.28
N GLU A 389 -11.78 20.86 8.43
CA GLU A 389 -12.69 20.81 9.58
C GLU A 389 -13.98 21.57 9.24
N SER A 390 -15.13 21.02 9.65
CA SER A 390 -16.40 21.72 9.44
C SER A 390 -16.39 23.09 10.16
N PRO A 391 -17.05 24.13 9.60
CA PRO A 391 -17.06 25.46 10.20
C PRO A 391 -17.54 25.48 11.66
N SER A 392 -18.49 24.60 12.00
CA SER A 392 -18.98 24.42 13.37
C SER A 392 -17.90 23.87 14.32
N VAL A 393 -17.13 22.88 13.87
CA VAL A 393 -16.03 22.28 14.64
C VAL A 393 -14.89 23.28 14.79
N ALA A 394 -14.53 23.99 13.72
CA ALA A 394 -13.52 25.05 13.75
C ALA A 394 -13.90 26.18 14.73
N ALA A 395 -15.15 26.65 14.70
CA ALA A 395 -15.66 27.66 15.62
C ALA A 395 -15.65 27.17 17.08
N LYS A 396 -16.06 25.92 17.32
CA LYS A 396 -16.03 25.29 18.65
C LYS A 396 -14.59 25.15 19.16
N ARG A 397 -13.65 24.73 18.32
CA ARG A 397 -12.21 24.65 18.62
C ARG A 397 -11.65 26.01 19.00
N GLN A 398 -11.99 27.07 18.26
CA GLN A 398 -11.56 28.43 18.55
C GLN A 398 -12.07 28.92 19.91
N LYS A 399 -13.34 28.63 20.24
CA LYS A 399 -13.94 28.97 21.55
C LYS A 399 -13.23 28.25 22.70
N ILE A 400 -13.00 26.94 22.57
CA ILE A 400 -12.32 26.13 23.59
C ILE A 400 -10.88 26.62 23.80
N ASN A 401 -10.13 26.90 22.73
CA ASN A 401 -8.76 27.43 22.84
C ASN A 401 -8.71 28.78 23.57
N LYS A 402 -9.66 29.68 23.31
CA LYS A 402 -9.79 30.95 24.06
C LYS A 402 -10.04 30.70 25.55
N SER A 403 -10.94 29.77 25.89
CA SER A 403 -11.19 29.40 27.29
C SER A 403 -9.96 28.81 27.98
N ILE A 404 -9.20 27.92 27.31
CA ILE A 404 -7.97 27.34 27.85
C ILE A 404 -6.91 28.42 28.11
N GLN A 405 -6.72 29.36 27.18
CA GLN A 405 -5.79 30.47 27.40
C GLN A 405 -6.20 31.33 28.61
N LEU A 406 -7.49 31.60 28.78
CA LEU A 406 -7.99 32.37 29.91
C LEU A 406 -7.73 31.63 31.24
N LEU A 407 -8.02 30.32 31.29
CA LEU A 407 -7.79 29.49 32.46
C LEU A 407 -6.30 29.40 32.84
N LYS A 408 -5.40 29.31 31.85
CA LYS A 408 -3.95 29.36 32.09
C LYS A 408 -3.52 30.68 32.74
N LYS A 409 -4.00 31.82 32.22
CA LYS A 409 -3.75 33.15 32.80
C LYS A 409 -4.30 33.26 34.22
N SER A 410 -5.53 32.78 34.47
CA SER A 410 -6.12 32.77 35.81
C SER A 410 -5.31 31.92 36.79
N LYS A 411 -4.82 30.75 36.36
CA LYS A 411 -3.95 29.89 37.17
C LYS A 411 -2.65 30.60 37.57
N GLU A 412 -2.00 31.31 36.64
CA GLU A 412 -0.80 32.10 36.94
C GLU A 412 -1.07 33.23 37.94
N VAL A 413 -2.21 33.92 37.82
CA VAL A 413 -2.61 34.97 38.78
C VAL A 413 -2.84 34.38 40.17
N VAL A 414 -3.55 33.25 40.27
CA VAL A 414 -3.79 32.57 41.55
C VAL A 414 -2.48 32.08 42.18
N ALA A 415 -1.56 31.53 41.38
CA ALA A 415 -0.23 31.13 41.87
C ALA A 415 0.54 32.32 42.46
N LYS A 416 0.55 33.48 41.79
CA LYS A 416 1.17 34.72 42.30
C LYS A 416 0.53 35.23 43.59
N ILE A 417 -0.78 35.03 43.77
CA ILE A 417 -1.49 35.40 45.01
C ILE A 417 -1.09 34.45 46.14
N MET A 418 -1.05 33.13 45.87
CA MET A 418 -0.62 32.13 46.85
C MET A 418 0.83 32.35 47.31
N ASP A 419 1.75 32.61 46.39
CA ASP A 419 3.16 32.88 46.72
C ASP A 419 3.29 34.12 47.63
N LYS A 420 2.50 35.16 47.37
CA LYS A 420 2.45 36.36 48.22
C LYS A 420 1.91 36.06 49.62
N ILE A 421 0.90 35.21 49.76
CA ILE A 421 0.34 34.83 51.07
C ILE A 421 1.34 33.99 51.87
N GLY A 422 2.07 33.09 51.19
CA GLY A 422 3.15 32.31 51.82
C GLY A 422 4.24 33.18 52.41
N THR A 423 4.62 34.28 51.74
CA THR A 423 5.64 35.22 52.24
C THR A 423 5.20 36.11 53.41
N PHE A 424 3.92 36.13 53.79
CA PHE A 424 3.43 36.81 55.01
C PHE A 424 3.33 35.88 56.23
N SER A 425 3.67 34.60 56.06
CA SER A 425 3.54 33.56 57.09
C SER A 425 4.87 33.15 57.75
N ASP A 426 5.97 33.77 57.32
CA ASP A 426 7.29 33.80 57.97
C ASP A 426 7.50 35.20 58.59
#